data_AF-A0A5P8WEK1-F1
#
_entry.id   AF-A0A5P8WEK1-F1
#
_cell.length_a   1.000
_cell.length_b   1.000
_cell.length_c   1.000
_cell.angle_alpha   90.00
_cell.angle_beta   90.00
_cell.angle_gamma   90.00
#
_symmetry.space_group_name_H-M   'P 1'
#
loop_
_entity.id
_entity.type
_entity.pdbx_description
1 polymer ?
#
loop_
_entity_poly.entity_id
_entity_poly.type
_entity_poly.pdbx_seq_one_letter_code
_entity_poly.pdbx_strand_id
1 'polypeptide(L)' 'MPKTVDSNFDRRANHLLRLLQLCGGCVPLHSLQYQVSNSVIQTLLDRELVQVQNTGRGFLLEIAEDF' A
#
# COMPACT_ATOMS: atom_id res chain seq x y z
N MET A 1 13.88 7.40 -23.59
CA MET A 1 14.19 7.99 -22.27
C MET A 1 13.81 6.98 -21.21
N PRO A 2 14.73 6.46 -20.37
CA PRO A 2 14.32 5.61 -19.27
C PRO A 2 13.52 6.49 -18.31
N LYS A 3 12.25 6.13 -18.10
CA LYS A 3 11.40 6.76 -17.10
C LYS A 3 12.15 6.64 -15.78
N THR A 4 12.65 7.74 -15.24
CA THR A 4 13.04 7.84 -13.83
C THR A 4 11.76 7.65 -13.03
N VAL A 5 11.32 6.39 -12.90
CA VAL A 5 10.37 6.00 -11.89
C VAL A 5 11.02 6.42 -10.59
N ASP A 6 10.30 7.25 -9.86
CA ASP A 6 10.80 8.00 -8.73
C ASP A 6 11.33 7.00 -7.69
N SER A 7 12.65 6.80 -7.64
CA SER A 7 13.29 5.73 -6.84
C SER A 7 12.88 5.74 -5.35
N ASN A 8 12.47 6.91 -4.85
CA ASN A 8 11.92 7.08 -3.52
C ASN A 8 10.49 6.55 -3.39
N PHE A 9 9.65 6.72 -4.42
CA PHE A 9 8.34 6.08 -4.49
C PHE A 9 8.47 4.57 -4.47
N ASP A 10 9.30 3.99 -5.35
CA ASP A 10 9.47 2.54 -5.45
C ASP A 10 9.96 1.96 -4.12
N ARG A 11 10.89 2.65 -3.44
CA ARG A 11 11.36 2.23 -2.12
C ARG A 11 10.25 2.24 -1.07
N ARG A 12 9.40 3.27 -1.05
CA ARG A 12 8.28 3.38 -0.10
C ARG A 12 7.16 2.38 -0.39
N ALA A 13 6.84 2.19 -1.67
CA ALA A 13 5.90 1.19 -2.14
C ALA A 13 6.34 -0.22 -1.74
N ASN A 14 7.59 -0.59 -2.04
CA ASN A 14 8.15 -1.88 -1.65
C ASN A 14 8.20 -2.07 -0.13
N HIS A 15 8.48 -1.00 0.62
CA HIS A 15 8.42 -1.06 2.07
C HIS A 15 7.00 -1.34 2.59
N LEU A 16 5.98 -0.67 2.05
CA LEU A 16 4.59 -0.92 2.42
C LEU A 16 4.13 -2.34 2.07
N LEU A 17 4.41 -2.79 0.84
CA LEU A 17 4.05 -4.15 0.40
C LEU A 17 4.71 -5.22 1.29
N ARG A 18 6.00 -5.03 1.63
CA ARG A 18 6.69 -5.94 2.54
C ARG A 18 6.10 -5.91 3.95
N LEU A 19 5.70 -4.74 4.45
CA LEU A 19 5.03 -4.62 5.74
C LEU A 19 3.70 -5.37 5.73
N LEU A 20 2.89 -5.21 4.69
CA LEU A 20 1.65 -5.95 4.51
C LEU A 20 1.89 -7.47 4.50
N GLN A 21 2.88 -7.95 3.75
CA GLN A 21 3.25 -9.37 3.71
C GLN A 21 3.67 -9.90 5.09
N LEU A 22 4.45 -9.14 5.85
CA LEU A 22 4.86 -9.51 7.21
C LEU A 22 3.68 -9.55 8.20
N CYS A 23 2.62 -8.78 7.93
CA CYS A 23 1.41 -8.73 8.73
C CYS A 23 0.33 -9.73 8.27
N GLY A 24 0.63 -10.64 7.35
CA GLY A 24 -0.32 -11.64 6.86
C GLY A 24 -1.20 -11.16 5.71
N GLY A 25 -0.79 -10.08 5.01
CA GLY A 25 -1.43 -9.57 3.81
C GLY A 25 -2.30 -8.33 4.02
N CYS A 26 -2.66 -7.99 5.27
CA CYS A 26 -3.52 -6.85 5.55
C CYS A 26 -3.13 -6.08 6.82
N VAL A 27 -3.36 -4.77 6.83
CA VAL A 27 -3.19 -3.90 8.01
C VAL A 27 -4.26 -2.82 8.08
N PRO A 28 -4.62 -2.30 9.27
CA PRO A 28 -5.54 -1.18 9.38
C PRO A 28 -4.96 0.11 8.76
N LEU A 29 -5.75 0.76 7.90
CA LEU A 29 -5.33 1.96 7.17
C LEU A 29 -4.93 3.11 8.11
N HIS A 30 -5.64 3.25 9.24
CA HIS A 30 -5.36 4.27 10.24
C HIS A 30 -3.97 4.09 10.90
N SER A 31 -3.45 2.86 10.96
CA SER A 31 -2.12 2.57 11.50
C SER A 31 -0.99 3.03 10.56
N LEU A 32 -1.30 3.24 9.27
CA LEU A 32 -0.34 3.67 8.25
C LEU A 32 -0.21 5.19 8.09
N GLN A 33 -1.16 5.97 8.64
CA GLN A 33 -1.24 7.43 8.41
C GLN A 33 0.04 8.21 8.73
N TYR A 34 0.85 7.72 9.67
CA TYR A 34 2.11 8.38 10.07
C TYR A 34 3.36 7.78 9.42
N GLN A 35 3.24 6.62 8.78
CA GLN A 35 4.36 5.87 8.23
C GLN A 35 4.45 5.97 6.71
N VAL A 36 3.31 6.12 6.03
CA VAL A 36 3.21 6.12 4.58
C VAL A 36 2.43 7.34 4.10
N SER A 37 2.95 8.00 3.06
CA SER A 37 2.27 9.12 2.44
C SER A 37 1.02 8.66 1.69
N ASN A 38 -0.07 9.41 1.80
CA ASN A 38 -1.33 9.10 1.10
C ASN A 38 -1.14 8.96 -0.43
N SER A 39 -0.21 9.69 -1.04
CA SER A 39 0.12 9.56 -2.46
C SER A 39 0.64 8.18 -2.84
N VAL A 40 1.41 7.54 -1.95
CA VAL A 40 1.92 6.18 -2.16
C VAL A 40 0.77 5.18 -2.11
N ILE A 41 -0.09 5.27 -1.08
CA ILE A 41 -1.26 4.40 -0.94
C ILE A 41 -2.18 4.56 -2.17
N GLN A 42 -2.47 5.79 -2.57
CA GLN A 42 -3.32 6.07 -3.73
C GLN A 42 -2.75 5.48 -5.02
N THR A 43 -1.45 5.65 -5.27
CA THR A 43 -0.83 5.09 -6.48
C THR A 43 -0.85 3.55 -6.47
N LEU A 44 -0.73 2.93 -5.29
CA LEU A 44 -0.81 1.47 -5.18
C LEU A 44 -2.24 0.97 -5.43
N LEU A 45 -3.26 1.71 -4.97
CA LEU A 45 -4.67 1.44 -5.29
C LEU A 45 -4.95 1.63 -6.78
N ASP A 46 -4.46 2.71 -7.39
CA ASP A 46 -4.65 3.02 -8.81
C ASP A 46 -3.95 1.98 -9.72
N ARG A 47 -2.91 1.33 -9.22
CA ARG A 47 -2.22 0.20 -9.88
C ARG A 47 -2.79 -1.16 -9.49
N GLU A 48 -3.83 -1.19 -8.68
CA GLU A 48 -4.48 -2.40 -8.17
C GLU A 48 -3.58 -3.29 -7.29
N LEU A 49 -2.36 -2.86 -6.90
CA LEU A 49 -1.43 -3.65 -6.06
C LEU A 49 -1.99 -3.99 -4.68
N VAL A 50 -2.89 -3.13 -4.21
CA VAL A 50 -3.54 -3.22 -2.91
C VAL A 50 -5.00 -2.84 -3.07
N GLN A 51 -5.83 -3.27 -2.14
CA GLN A 51 -7.23 -2.93 -2.05
C GLN A 51 -7.59 -2.41 -0.65
N VAL A 52 -8.66 -1.62 -0.57
CA VAL A 52 -9.22 -1.20 0.71
C VAL A 52 -10.46 -2.01 1.01
N GLN A 53 -10.46 -2.68 2.16
CA GLN A 53 -11.60 -3.43 2.67
C GLN A 53 -12.28 -2.67 3.82
N ASN A 54 -13.58 -2.45 3.71
CA ASN A 54 -14.38 -1.91 4.81
C ASN A 54 -14.86 -3.04 5.72
N THR A 55 -14.50 -2.99 7.00
CA THR A 55 -14.84 -4.00 8.00
C THR A 55 -16.05 -3.63 8.86
N GLY A 56 -16.68 -2.48 8.61
CA GLY A 56 -17.73 -1.89 9.45
C GLY A 56 -17.19 -1.21 10.73
N ARG A 57 -15.93 -1.44 11.09
CA ARG A 57 -15.23 -0.75 12.20
C ARG A 57 -14.08 0.14 11.73
N GLY A 58 -13.84 0.17 10.43
CA GLY A 58 -12.77 0.91 9.79
C GLY A 58 -12.33 0.26 8.49
N PHE A 59 -11.21 0.75 7.97
CA PHE A 59 -10.64 0.32 6.69
C PHE A 59 -9.37 -0.49 6.92
N LEU A 60 -9.28 -1.64 6.26
CA LEU A 60 -8.05 -2.40 6.11
C LEU A 60 -7.49 -2.11 4.72
N LEU A 61 -6.16 -2.00 4.65
CA LEU A 61 -5.42 -2.08 3.40
C LEU A 61 -4.90 -3.51 3.27
N GLU A 62 -5.16 -4.14 2.14
CA GLU A 62 -4.82 -5.53 1.86
C GLU A 62 -4.09 -5.63 0.52
N ILE A 63 -3.18 -6.60 0.38
CA ILE A 63 -2.55 -6.92 -0.90
C ILE A 63 -3.62 -7.54 -1.79
N ALA A 64 -3.77 -7.05 -3.03
CA ALA A 64 -4.70 -7.69 -3.95
C ALA A 64 -4.18 -9.10 -4.30
N GLU A 65 -5.06 -10.11 -4.28
CA GLU A 65 -4.68 -11.53 -4.47
C GLU A 65 -4.06 -11.83 -5.85
N ASP A 66 -4.24 -10.93 -6.82
CA ASP A 66 -3.78 -11.07 -8.21
C ASP A 66 -2.36 -10.50 -8.48
N PHE A 67 -1.52 -10.33 -7.45
CA PHE A 67 -0.17 -9.73 -7.54
C PHE A 67 1.01 -10.69 -7.68
#